data_AF-A0A973U5E0-F1
#
_entry.id   AF-A0A973U5E0-F1
#
_cell.length_a   1.000
_cell.length_b   1.000
_cell.length_c   1.000
_cell.angle_alpha   90.00
_cell.angle_beta   90.00
_cell.angle_gamma   90.00
#
_symmetry.space_group_name_H-M   'P 1'
#
loop_
_entity.id
_entity.type
_entity.pdbx_description
1 polymer ?
#
loop_
_entity_poly.entity_id
_entity_poly.type
_entity_poly.pdbx_seq_one_letter_code
_entity_poly.pdbx_strand_id
1 'polypeptide(L)'
;AANGDERANRFLESLTRARTELDTLSAHASSQDDAIGTLSDRTATLRESIERLASEIRDNVGIAIGEAQGNAERLVETAATARPEISWLRDATAETSEKLSATGAEMAQQHERFSALLANVDGGVEDAQSKLAQLASTLAQVEREAASLSAETGPALIASLNQVKEAAAHAADRARETIEAVIPDSAGKLSEEAGQALERVIRETIEERLREVETIATRALDSARSASDRLTGQMITLGQTASALEAHIEQTGKEQREKDSEAFAKRVAILIDSMHSAAIDVGKIMADEFDDKAWNAYLKGNRGIFTSRAVRLIEGSETRAIRAHYETDGEFQRSVNRYIADFESMLRRVLAERDGGMIAVTLMSSDMGKLYAALAQSIDKRR
;
A
#
# COMPACT_ATOMS: atom_id res chain seq x y z
N ALA A 1 75.92 -41.37 60.25
CA ALA A 1 75.84 -40.50 59.06
C ALA A 1 74.70 -40.93 58.13
N ALA A 2 74.60 -42.20 57.72
CA ALA A 2 73.61 -42.67 56.72
C ALA A 2 72.11 -42.39 57.03
N ASN A 3 71.66 -42.49 58.29
CA ASN A 3 70.24 -42.26 58.64
C ASN A 3 69.82 -40.77 58.68
N GLY A 4 70.78 -39.83 58.67
CA GLY A 4 70.52 -38.38 58.68
C GLY A 4 70.19 -37.85 57.29
N ASP A 5 70.96 -38.30 56.29
CA ASP A 5 70.76 -37.92 54.89
C ASP A 5 69.44 -38.45 54.35
N GLU A 6 69.01 -39.65 54.73
CA GLU A 6 67.76 -40.22 54.23
C GLU A 6 66.51 -39.50 54.78
N ARG A 7 66.56 -38.99 56.02
CA ARG A 7 65.48 -38.15 56.57
C ARG A 7 65.48 -36.76 55.96
N ALA A 8 66.65 -36.17 55.76
CA ALA A 8 66.78 -34.88 55.08
C ALA A 8 66.27 -34.96 53.64
N ASN A 9 66.56 -36.06 52.93
CA ASN A 9 66.11 -36.25 51.56
C ASN A 9 64.60 -36.46 51.46
N ARG A 10 63.99 -37.26 52.35
CA ARG A 10 62.52 -37.40 52.43
C ARG A 10 61.82 -36.08 52.80
N PHE A 11 62.43 -35.29 53.68
CA PHE A 11 61.90 -33.98 54.05
C PHE A 11 61.95 -33.01 52.85
N LEU A 12 63.08 -32.96 52.14
CA LEU A 12 63.22 -32.19 50.90
C LEU A 12 62.19 -32.64 49.85
N GLU A 13 62.02 -33.95 49.65
CA GLU A 13 61.01 -34.51 48.73
C GLU A 13 59.60 -34.06 49.09
N SER A 14 59.23 -34.14 50.37
CA SER A 14 57.92 -33.69 50.85
C SER A 14 57.72 -32.18 50.68
N LEU A 15 58.79 -31.39 50.82
CA LEU A 15 58.77 -29.94 50.65
C LEU A 15 58.65 -29.55 49.17
N THR A 16 59.34 -30.26 48.28
CA THR A 16 59.14 -30.12 46.83
C THR A 16 57.72 -30.52 46.44
N ARG A 17 57.19 -31.63 46.97
CA ARG A 17 55.82 -32.07 46.66
C ARG A 17 54.78 -31.04 47.11
N ALA A 18 54.91 -30.53 48.34
CA ALA A 18 54.05 -29.48 48.87
C ALA A 18 54.16 -28.18 48.07
N ARG A 19 55.36 -27.82 47.61
CA ARG A 19 55.58 -26.67 46.72
C ARG A 19 54.91 -26.87 45.36
N THR A 20 55.04 -28.04 44.75
CA THR A 20 54.37 -28.35 43.48
C THR A 20 52.85 -28.33 43.64
N GLU A 21 52.31 -28.89 44.74
CA GLU A 21 50.89 -28.83 45.04
C GLU A 21 50.40 -27.38 45.22
N LEU A 22 51.15 -26.54 45.93
CA LEU A 22 50.85 -25.11 46.06
C LEU A 22 50.91 -24.36 44.72
N ASP A 23 51.90 -24.64 43.88
CA ASP A 23 52.02 -24.03 42.55
C ASP A 23 50.84 -24.45 41.65
N THR A 24 50.41 -25.72 41.72
CA THR A 24 49.21 -26.18 40.99
C THR A 24 47.92 -25.56 41.51
N LEU A 25 47.78 -25.37 42.83
CA LEU A 25 46.63 -24.73 43.43
C LEU A 25 46.57 -23.24 43.07
N SER A 26 47.72 -22.56 43.06
CA SER A 26 47.85 -21.16 42.63
C SER A 26 47.51 -20.99 41.16
N ALA A 27 47.99 -21.89 40.29
CA ALA A 27 47.63 -21.90 38.87
C ALA A 27 46.13 -22.12 38.66
N HIS A 28 45.51 -23.07 39.40
CA HIS A 28 44.07 -23.29 39.34
C HIS A 28 43.27 -22.07 39.79
N ALA A 29 43.68 -21.43 40.89
CA ALA A 29 43.07 -20.21 41.40
C ALA A 29 43.16 -19.06 40.37
N SER A 30 44.32 -18.87 39.72
CA SER A 30 44.48 -17.85 38.67
C SER A 30 43.58 -18.12 37.45
N SER A 31 43.42 -19.38 37.04
CA SER A 31 42.53 -19.75 35.94
C SER A 31 41.05 -19.54 36.28
N GLN A 32 40.67 -19.74 37.55
CA GLN A 32 39.34 -19.43 38.04
C GLN A 32 39.07 -17.93 38.06
N ASP A 33 40.06 -17.12 38.47
CA ASP A 33 39.95 -15.66 38.44
C ASP A 33 39.79 -15.14 37.01
N ASP A 34 40.54 -15.67 36.04
CA ASP A 34 40.39 -15.35 34.62
C ASP A 34 39.00 -15.77 34.07
N ALA A 35 38.48 -16.93 34.49
CA ALA A 35 37.15 -17.40 34.11
C ALA A 35 36.03 -16.52 34.71
N ILE A 36 36.21 -16.04 35.94
CA ILE A 36 35.30 -15.09 36.59
C ILE A 36 35.39 -13.72 35.91
N GLY A 37 36.59 -13.25 35.55
CA GLY A 37 36.80 -12.01 34.81
C GLY A 37 36.12 -12.04 33.44
N THR A 38 36.33 -13.10 32.66
CA THR A 38 35.67 -13.27 31.36
C THR A 38 34.15 -13.42 31.47
N LEU A 39 33.63 -14.08 32.51
CA LEU A 39 32.19 -14.11 32.78
C LEU A 39 31.64 -12.72 33.13
N SER A 40 32.37 -11.96 33.95
CA SER A 40 32.02 -10.58 34.31
C SER A 40 31.94 -9.69 33.07
N ASP A 41 32.95 -9.74 32.19
CA ASP A 41 32.97 -8.98 30.93
C ASP A 41 31.83 -9.37 29.99
N ARG A 42 31.55 -10.67 29.85
CA ARG A 42 30.40 -11.13 29.05
C ARG A 42 29.07 -10.66 29.64
N THR A 43 28.95 -10.63 30.96
CA THR A 43 27.75 -10.15 31.64
C THR A 43 27.59 -8.63 31.50
N ALA A 44 28.69 -7.88 31.55
CA ALA A 44 28.71 -6.44 31.30
C ALA A 44 28.30 -6.12 29.85
N THR A 45 28.85 -6.85 28.88
CA THR A 45 28.52 -6.71 27.45
C THR A 45 27.05 -7.07 27.19
N LEU A 46 26.55 -8.13 27.83
CA LEU A 46 25.14 -8.51 27.76
C LEU A 46 24.24 -7.42 28.33
N ARG A 47 24.59 -6.85 29.49
CA ARG A 47 23.85 -5.74 30.10
C ARG A 47 23.78 -4.53 29.17
N GLU A 48 24.90 -4.16 28.56
CA GLU A 48 24.94 -3.06 27.58
C GLU A 48 24.08 -3.34 26.35
N SER A 49 24.12 -4.58 25.83
CA SER A 49 23.27 -4.96 24.70
C SER A 49 21.78 -4.94 25.03
N ILE A 50 21.40 -5.33 26.24
CA ILE A 50 20.01 -5.27 26.73
C ILE A 50 19.58 -3.82 26.90
N GLU A 51 20.42 -2.95 27.46
CA GLU A 51 20.13 -1.52 27.62
C GLU A 51 19.91 -0.85 26.25
N ARG A 52 20.78 -1.16 25.27
CA ARG A 52 20.65 -0.66 23.90
C ARG A 52 19.35 -1.14 23.24
N LEU A 53 19.04 -2.43 23.36
CA LEU A 53 17.83 -3.02 22.79
C LEU A 53 16.56 -2.46 23.46
N ALA A 54 16.60 -2.23 24.77
CA ALA A 54 15.51 -1.59 25.50
C ALA A 54 15.30 -0.14 25.06
N SER A 55 16.36 0.61 24.77
CA SER A 55 16.28 1.96 24.19
C SER A 55 15.70 1.93 22.78
N GLU A 56 16.22 1.07 21.90
CA GLU A 56 15.72 0.91 20.52
C GLU A 56 14.24 0.54 20.50
N ILE A 57 13.81 -0.38 21.37
CA ILE A 57 12.38 -0.75 21.49
C ILE A 57 11.56 0.45 21.97
N ARG A 58 12.02 1.18 22.99
CA ARG A 58 11.30 2.35 23.52
C ARG A 58 11.13 3.43 22.46
N ASP A 59 12.18 3.73 21.71
CA ASP A 59 12.17 4.78 20.69
C ASP A 59 11.28 4.36 19.50
N ASN A 60 11.44 3.14 18.99
CA ASN A 60 10.65 2.64 17.87
C ASN A 60 9.16 2.51 18.23
N VAL A 61 8.84 2.00 19.43
CA VAL A 61 7.45 1.91 19.90
C VAL A 61 6.87 3.31 20.15
N GLY A 62 7.67 4.24 20.68
CA GLY A 62 7.26 5.63 20.87
C GLY A 62 6.91 6.33 19.55
N ILE A 63 7.75 6.17 18.53
CA ILE A 63 7.50 6.70 17.18
C ILE A 63 6.24 6.07 16.58
N ALA A 64 6.13 4.73 16.62
CA ALA A 64 4.98 4.03 16.06
C ALA A 64 3.65 4.42 16.74
N ILE A 65 3.64 4.58 18.06
CA ILE A 65 2.46 5.05 18.80
C ILE A 65 2.13 6.50 18.43
N GLY A 66 3.13 7.37 18.32
CA GLY A 66 2.94 8.77 17.91
C GLY A 66 2.36 8.89 16.50
N GLU A 67 2.87 8.11 15.54
CA GLU A 67 2.33 8.05 14.18
C GLU A 67 0.90 7.48 14.16
N ALA A 68 0.62 6.42 14.93
CA ALA A 68 -0.71 5.85 15.03
C ALA A 68 -1.73 6.84 15.63
N GLN A 69 -1.34 7.60 16.67
CA GLN A 69 -2.17 8.63 17.27
C GLN A 69 -2.43 9.78 16.28
N GLY A 70 -1.39 10.28 15.60
CA GLY A 70 -1.56 11.31 14.57
C GLY A 70 -2.43 10.85 13.39
N ASN A 71 -2.33 9.58 12.99
CA ASN A 71 -3.21 9.00 11.97
C ASN A 71 -4.67 8.92 12.45
N ALA A 72 -4.89 8.52 13.71
CA ALA A 72 -6.21 8.44 14.30
C ALA A 72 -6.87 9.82 14.42
N GLU A 73 -6.14 10.85 14.83
CA GLU A 73 -6.64 12.23 14.88
C GLU A 73 -7.05 12.74 13.50
N ARG A 74 -6.22 12.53 12.48
CA ARG A 74 -6.55 12.89 11.09
C ARG A 74 -7.79 12.16 10.56
N LEU A 75 -7.96 10.88 10.92
CA LEU A 75 -9.16 10.11 10.58
C LEU A 75 -10.41 10.69 11.25
N VAL A 76 -10.33 11.07 12.52
CA VAL A 76 -11.45 11.71 13.23
C VAL A 76 -11.81 13.05 12.62
N GLU A 77 -10.82 13.88 12.26
CA GLU A 77 -11.03 15.16 11.60
C GLU A 77 -11.63 15.01 10.19
N THR A 78 -11.13 14.04 9.41
CA THR A 78 -11.69 13.71 8.09
C THR A 78 -13.12 13.18 8.21
N ALA A 79 -13.40 12.36 9.21
CA ALA A 79 -14.76 11.87 9.47
C ALA A 79 -15.70 13.01 9.92
N ALA A 80 -15.20 13.96 10.71
CA ALA A 80 -15.96 15.13 11.15
C ALA A 80 -16.32 16.06 9.99
N THR A 81 -15.42 16.23 9.02
CA THR A 81 -15.66 17.03 7.80
C THR A 81 -16.59 16.35 6.80
N ALA A 82 -16.57 15.02 6.71
CA ALA A 82 -17.48 14.27 5.83
C ALA A 82 -18.93 14.18 6.37
N ARG A 83 -19.12 14.27 7.68
CA ARG A 83 -20.43 14.15 8.33
C ARG A 83 -21.48 15.17 7.86
N PRO A 84 -21.19 16.49 7.73
CA PRO A 84 -22.16 17.45 7.21
C PRO A 84 -22.52 17.20 5.74
N GLU A 85 -21.57 16.80 4.89
CA GLU A 85 -21.82 16.47 3.48
C GLU A 85 -22.79 15.28 3.35
N ILE A 86 -22.60 14.23 4.16
CA ILE A 86 -23.50 13.07 4.19
C ILE A 86 -24.90 13.48 4.69
N SER A 87 -24.99 14.34 5.70
CA SER A 87 -26.27 14.83 6.21
C SER A 87 -27.01 15.65 5.16
N TRP A 88 -26.30 16.57 4.48
CA TRP A 88 -26.87 17.40 3.43
C TRP A 88 -27.36 16.54 2.25
N LEU A 89 -26.58 15.55 1.79
CA LEU A 89 -26.99 14.61 0.75
C LEU A 89 -28.25 13.85 1.13
N ARG A 90 -28.33 13.38 2.39
CA ARG A 90 -29.51 12.67 2.89
C ARG A 90 -30.76 13.56 2.86
N ASP A 91 -30.64 14.79 3.32
CA ASP A 91 -31.76 15.73 3.40
C ASP A 91 -32.21 16.17 1.99
N ALA A 92 -31.26 16.45 1.08
CA ALA A 92 -31.56 16.74 -0.32
C ALA A 92 -32.23 15.56 -1.05
N THR A 93 -31.83 14.32 -0.72
CA THR A 93 -32.46 13.11 -1.26
C THR A 93 -33.89 12.95 -0.74
N ALA A 94 -34.13 13.23 0.54
CA ALA A 94 -35.47 13.19 1.13
C ALA A 94 -36.40 14.24 0.49
N GLU A 95 -35.93 15.48 0.32
CA GLU A 95 -36.69 16.55 -0.34
C GLU A 95 -37.04 16.20 -1.79
N THR A 96 -36.06 15.63 -2.53
CA THR A 96 -36.27 15.22 -3.92
C THR A 96 -37.32 14.09 -4.01
N SER A 97 -37.27 13.13 -3.09
CA SER A 97 -38.25 12.03 -3.02
C SER A 97 -39.67 12.55 -2.72
N GLU A 98 -39.79 13.53 -1.84
CA GLU A 98 -41.08 14.15 -1.51
C GLU A 98 -41.66 14.92 -2.71
N LYS A 99 -40.83 15.73 -3.38
CA LYS A 99 -41.22 16.45 -4.61
C LYS A 99 -41.63 15.49 -5.74
N LEU A 100 -40.92 14.37 -5.91
CA LEU A 100 -41.25 13.37 -6.92
C LEU A 100 -42.59 12.68 -6.62
N SER A 101 -42.86 12.38 -5.35
CA SER A 101 -44.14 11.83 -4.90
C SER A 101 -45.30 12.79 -5.17
N ALA A 102 -45.12 14.08 -4.82
CA ALA A 102 -46.11 15.12 -5.09
C ALA A 102 -46.40 15.27 -6.60
N THR A 103 -45.35 15.28 -7.42
CA THR A 103 -45.47 15.33 -8.89
C THR A 103 -46.21 14.11 -9.43
N GLY A 104 -45.92 12.91 -8.91
CA GLY A 104 -46.63 11.69 -9.30
C GLY A 104 -48.13 11.73 -8.98
N ALA A 105 -48.49 12.27 -7.81
CA ALA A 105 -49.90 12.45 -7.43
C ALA A 105 -50.61 13.47 -8.33
N GLU A 106 -49.94 14.57 -8.70
CA GLU A 106 -50.51 15.58 -9.59
C GLU A 106 -50.69 15.07 -11.02
N MET A 107 -49.73 14.29 -11.54
CA MET A 107 -49.86 13.59 -12.82
C MET A 107 -51.03 12.59 -12.83
N ALA A 108 -51.22 11.82 -11.74
CA ALA A 108 -52.34 10.90 -11.62
C ALA A 108 -53.69 11.65 -11.65
N GLN A 109 -53.79 12.79 -10.95
CA GLN A 109 -54.98 13.61 -10.95
C GLN A 109 -55.26 14.26 -12.31
N GLN A 110 -54.22 14.68 -13.04
CA GLN A 110 -54.38 15.16 -14.42
C GLN A 110 -54.86 14.06 -15.36
N HIS A 111 -54.33 12.84 -15.23
CA HIS A 111 -54.77 11.70 -16.02
C HIS A 111 -56.25 11.37 -15.79
N GLU A 112 -56.71 11.39 -14.53
CA GLU A 112 -58.12 11.17 -14.20
C GLU A 112 -59.03 12.27 -14.78
N ARG A 113 -58.62 13.55 -14.71
CA ARG A 113 -59.34 14.66 -15.34
C ARG A 113 -59.43 14.51 -16.86
N PHE A 114 -58.35 14.06 -17.51
CA PHE A 114 -58.35 13.80 -18.95
C PHE A 114 -59.29 12.65 -19.33
N SER A 115 -59.27 11.54 -18.60
CA SER A 115 -60.21 10.43 -18.81
C SER A 115 -61.66 10.86 -18.60
N ALA A 116 -61.94 11.68 -17.58
CA ALA A 116 -63.28 12.22 -17.35
C ALA A 116 -63.74 13.17 -18.47
N LEU A 117 -62.83 13.99 -19.00
CA LEU A 117 -63.11 14.86 -20.14
C LEU A 117 -63.46 14.03 -21.40
N LEU A 118 -62.67 13.00 -21.69
CA LEU A 118 -62.93 12.09 -22.81
C LEU A 118 -64.30 11.39 -22.68
N ALA A 119 -64.63 10.89 -21.49
CA ALA A 119 -65.93 10.27 -21.23
C ALA A 119 -67.11 11.24 -21.42
N ASN A 120 -66.95 12.50 -21.00
CA ASN A 120 -67.97 13.54 -21.23
C ASN A 120 -68.15 13.88 -22.70
N VAL A 121 -67.07 13.89 -23.49
CA VAL A 121 -67.14 14.12 -24.94
C VAL A 121 -67.88 12.97 -25.62
N ASP A 122 -67.54 11.72 -25.30
CA ASP A 122 -68.22 10.54 -25.86
C ASP A 122 -69.71 10.54 -25.53
N GLY A 123 -70.07 10.77 -24.25
CA GLY A 123 -71.47 10.86 -23.84
C GLY A 123 -72.25 11.99 -24.53
N GLY A 124 -71.61 13.15 -24.72
CA GLY A 124 -72.23 14.27 -25.44
C GLY A 124 -72.51 13.97 -26.92
N VAL A 125 -71.63 13.19 -27.56
CA VAL A 125 -71.82 12.74 -28.95
C VAL A 125 -72.97 11.74 -29.07
N GLU A 126 -73.06 10.75 -28.16
CA GLU A 126 -74.18 9.80 -28.13
C GLU A 126 -75.53 10.50 -27.90
N ASP A 127 -75.56 11.45 -26.97
CA ASP A 127 -76.78 12.20 -26.62
C ASP A 127 -77.27 13.08 -27.79
N ALA A 128 -76.32 13.68 -28.53
CA ALA A 128 -76.63 14.41 -29.76
C ALA A 128 -77.18 13.50 -30.87
N GLN A 129 -76.58 12.32 -31.07
CA GLN A 129 -77.07 11.33 -32.04
C GLN A 129 -78.49 10.84 -31.70
N SER A 130 -78.77 10.57 -30.42
CA SER A 130 -80.09 10.16 -29.95
C SER A 130 -81.16 11.23 -30.18
N LYS A 131 -80.87 12.50 -29.83
CA LYS A 131 -81.79 13.63 -30.06
C LYS A 131 -82.10 13.84 -31.54
N LEU A 132 -81.11 13.67 -32.42
CA LEU A 132 -81.32 13.73 -33.88
C LEU A 132 -82.22 12.60 -34.38
N ALA A 133 -82.04 11.37 -33.89
CA ALA A 133 -82.89 10.24 -34.25
C ALA A 133 -84.34 10.44 -33.76
N GLN A 134 -84.53 10.98 -32.56
CA GLN A 134 -85.85 11.31 -32.02
C GLN A 134 -86.53 12.43 -32.80
N LEU A 135 -85.79 13.48 -33.20
CA LEU A 135 -86.33 14.55 -34.03
C LEU A 135 -86.83 13.99 -35.38
N ALA A 136 -86.04 13.11 -36.00
CA ALA A 136 -86.39 12.47 -37.26
C ALA A 136 -87.67 11.61 -37.14
N SER A 137 -87.84 10.85 -36.05
CA SER A 137 -89.03 10.03 -35.84
C SER A 137 -90.28 10.86 -35.56
N THR A 138 -90.14 11.95 -34.79
CA THR A 138 -91.23 12.88 -34.49
C THR A 138 -91.73 13.55 -35.77
N LEU A 139 -90.80 13.96 -36.65
CA LEU A 139 -91.12 14.55 -37.95
C LEU A 139 -91.91 13.56 -38.83
N ALA A 140 -91.50 12.29 -38.87
CA ALA A 140 -92.19 11.23 -39.61
C ALA A 140 -93.58 10.87 -39.02
N GLN A 141 -93.83 11.17 -37.74
CA GLN A 141 -95.15 11.01 -37.11
C GLN A 141 -96.07 12.18 -37.43
N VAL A 142 -95.56 13.41 -37.37
CA VAL A 142 -96.29 14.62 -37.78
C VAL A 142 -96.72 14.53 -39.24
N GLU A 143 -95.86 14.00 -40.12
CA GLU A 143 -96.20 13.76 -41.53
C GLU A 143 -97.38 12.80 -41.70
N ARG A 144 -97.44 11.73 -40.90
CA ARG A 144 -98.54 10.75 -40.93
C ARG A 144 -99.84 11.30 -40.35
N GLU A 145 -99.77 12.06 -39.26
CA GLU A 145 -100.93 12.72 -38.66
C GLU A 145 -101.48 13.82 -39.58
N ALA A 146 -100.61 14.59 -40.25
CA ALA A 146 -101.02 15.57 -41.26
C ALA A 146 -101.69 14.90 -42.48
N ALA A 147 -101.17 13.74 -42.93
CA ALA A 147 -101.79 12.95 -43.99
C ALA A 147 -103.17 12.39 -43.58
N SER A 148 -103.33 11.97 -42.33
CA SER A 148 -104.60 11.50 -41.76
C SER A 148 -105.62 12.63 -41.60
N LEU A 149 -105.19 13.84 -41.21
CA LEU A 149 -106.07 15.00 -41.01
C LEU A 149 -106.52 15.63 -42.34
N SER A 150 -105.69 15.51 -43.39
CA SER A 150 -106.02 15.94 -44.76
C SER A 150 -107.19 15.14 -45.38
N ALA A 151 -107.62 14.03 -44.77
CA ALA A 151 -108.78 13.27 -45.22
C ALA A 151 -110.13 13.91 -44.81
N GLU A 152 -110.16 14.86 -43.85
CA GLU A 152 -111.43 15.34 -43.28
C GLU A 152 -111.72 16.85 -43.45
N THR A 153 -110.86 17.69 -44.08
CA THR A 153 -111.28 19.09 -44.33
C THR A 153 -110.52 19.84 -45.44
N GLY A 154 -111.28 20.36 -46.41
CA GLY A 154 -111.11 21.70 -46.99
C GLY A 154 -109.94 21.98 -47.96
N PRO A 155 -110.21 22.45 -49.20
CA PRO A 155 -109.17 22.88 -50.18
C PRO A 155 -108.22 23.99 -49.69
N ALA A 156 -108.59 24.77 -48.69
CA ALA A 156 -107.76 25.85 -48.14
C ALA A 156 -106.69 25.35 -47.13
N LEU A 157 -106.93 24.23 -46.43
CA LEU A 157 -105.94 23.62 -45.53
C LEU A 157 -104.84 22.90 -46.34
N ILE A 158 -105.20 22.28 -47.46
CA ILE A 158 -104.27 21.60 -48.38
C ILE A 158 -103.23 22.56 -48.96
N ALA A 159 -103.64 23.79 -49.32
CA ALA A 159 -102.72 24.80 -49.85
C ALA A 159 -101.73 25.28 -48.78
N SER A 160 -102.21 25.59 -47.58
CA SER A 160 -101.36 26.03 -46.46
C SER A 160 -100.46 24.90 -45.93
N LEU A 161 -100.94 23.66 -45.87
CA LEU A 161 -100.14 22.49 -45.50
C LEU A 161 -99.11 22.13 -46.57
N ASN A 162 -99.41 22.28 -47.86
CA ASN A 162 -98.39 22.12 -48.89
C ASN A 162 -97.32 23.22 -48.79
N GLN A 163 -97.70 24.49 -48.54
CA GLN A 163 -96.71 25.54 -48.29
C GLN A 163 -95.85 25.29 -47.04
N VAL A 164 -96.44 24.80 -45.95
CA VAL A 164 -95.68 24.44 -44.74
C VAL A 164 -94.82 23.20 -44.97
N LYS A 165 -95.30 22.19 -45.71
CA LYS A 165 -94.54 21.00 -46.09
C LYS A 165 -93.35 21.37 -46.97
N GLU A 166 -93.55 22.25 -47.93
CA GLU A 166 -92.53 22.69 -48.87
C GLU A 166 -91.51 23.60 -48.18
N ALA A 167 -91.93 24.47 -47.27
CA ALA A 167 -91.04 25.26 -46.42
C ALA A 167 -90.27 24.40 -45.40
N ALA A 168 -90.91 23.39 -44.80
CA ALA A 168 -90.29 22.48 -43.85
C ALA A 168 -89.31 21.50 -44.55
N ALA A 169 -89.67 21.01 -45.74
CA ALA A 169 -88.77 20.24 -46.58
C ALA A 169 -87.57 21.09 -47.00
N HIS A 170 -87.79 22.33 -47.46
CA HIS A 170 -86.69 23.25 -47.77
C HIS A 170 -85.82 23.55 -46.55
N ALA A 171 -86.40 23.75 -45.36
CA ALA A 171 -85.65 24.00 -44.14
C ALA A 171 -84.88 22.77 -43.66
N ALA A 172 -85.47 21.57 -43.79
CA ALA A 172 -84.82 20.30 -43.45
C ALA A 172 -83.69 19.97 -44.42
N ASP A 173 -83.88 20.19 -45.73
CA ASP A 173 -82.84 20.04 -46.74
C ASP A 173 -81.72 21.06 -46.52
N ARG A 174 -82.06 22.33 -46.24
CA ARG A 174 -81.05 23.36 -45.92
C ARG A 174 -80.30 23.06 -44.63
N ALA A 175 -80.98 22.55 -43.61
CA ALA A 175 -80.36 22.14 -42.36
C ALA A 175 -79.47 20.91 -42.56
N ARG A 176 -79.89 19.93 -43.36
CA ARG A 176 -79.12 18.73 -43.68
C ARG A 176 -77.89 19.08 -44.52
N GLU A 177 -78.05 19.93 -45.54
CA GLU A 177 -76.97 20.47 -46.36
C GLU A 177 -75.99 21.32 -45.52
N THR A 178 -76.49 22.12 -44.58
CA THR A 178 -75.64 22.91 -43.66
C THR A 178 -74.92 22.01 -42.66
N ILE A 179 -75.55 20.98 -42.11
CA ILE A 179 -74.91 20.03 -41.17
C ILE A 179 -73.86 19.16 -41.90
N GLU A 180 -74.19 18.70 -43.10
CA GLU A 180 -73.31 17.88 -43.95
C GLU A 180 -72.12 18.69 -44.49
N ALA A 181 -72.28 20.00 -44.70
CA ALA A 181 -71.18 20.89 -45.10
C ALA A 181 -70.37 21.46 -43.92
N VAL A 182 -71.02 21.88 -42.82
CA VAL A 182 -70.37 22.67 -41.76
C VAL A 182 -69.70 21.81 -40.69
N ILE A 183 -70.23 20.63 -40.36
CA ILE A 183 -69.61 19.77 -39.33
C ILE A 183 -68.25 19.22 -39.77
N PRO A 184 -68.08 18.67 -41.00
CA PRO A 184 -66.77 18.21 -41.46
C PRO A 184 -65.76 19.35 -41.58
N ASP A 185 -66.17 20.52 -42.08
CA ASP A 185 -65.31 21.71 -42.18
C ASP A 185 -64.90 22.25 -40.81
N SER A 186 -65.82 22.26 -39.84
CA SER A 186 -65.53 22.72 -38.48
C SER A 186 -64.66 21.72 -37.72
N ALA A 187 -64.91 20.42 -37.88
CA ALA A 187 -64.07 19.36 -37.31
C ALA A 187 -62.67 19.36 -37.93
N GLY A 188 -62.58 19.58 -39.25
CA GLY A 188 -61.31 19.74 -39.97
C GLY A 188 -60.52 20.95 -39.46
N LYS A 189 -61.13 22.13 -39.39
CA LYS A 189 -60.49 23.34 -38.85
C LYS A 189 -60.06 23.19 -37.40
N LEU A 190 -60.90 22.59 -36.55
CA LEU A 190 -60.57 22.37 -35.14
C LEU A 190 -59.41 21.37 -34.98
N SER A 191 -59.40 20.30 -35.80
CA SER A 191 -58.34 19.31 -35.81
C SER A 191 -57.03 19.89 -36.32
N GLU A 192 -57.09 20.78 -37.32
CA GLU A 192 -55.92 21.46 -37.87
C GLU A 192 -55.36 22.51 -36.91
N GLU A 193 -56.21 23.31 -36.26
CA GLU A 193 -55.77 24.24 -35.20
C GLU A 193 -55.23 23.50 -33.97
N ALA A 194 -55.86 22.40 -33.55
CA ALA A 194 -55.37 21.58 -32.44
C ALA A 194 -54.04 20.89 -32.79
N GLY A 195 -53.89 20.42 -34.03
CA GLY A 195 -52.64 19.84 -34.56
C GLY A 195 -51.51 20.87 -34.58
N GLN A 196 -51.78 22.08 -35.08
CA GLN A 196 -50.80 23.18 -35.10
C GLN A 196 -50.43 23.65 -33.68
N ALA A 197 -51.40 23.75 -32.77
CA ALA A 197 -51.14 24.12 -31.38
C ALA A 197 -50.29 23.06 -30.67
N LEU A 198 -50.60 21.77 -30.87
CA LEU A 198 -49.85 20.67 -30.31
C LEU A 198 -48.44 20.59 -30.91
N GLU A 199 -48.30 20.77 -32.23
CA GLU A 199 -47.00 20.81 -32.90
C GLU A 199 -46.14 21.96 -32.37
N ARG A 200 -46.73 23.14 -32.15
CA ARG A 200 -46.01 24.29 -31.58
C ARG A 200 -45.53 24.02 -30.16
N VAL A 201 -46.38 23.47 -29.29
CA VAL A 201 -46.02 23.14 -27.91
C VAL A 201 -44.96 22.03 -27.85
N ILE A 202 -45.10 20.99 -28.67
CA ILE A 202 -44.12 19.90 -28.76
C ILE A 202 -42.78 20.44 -29.26
N ARG A 203 -42.78 21.27 -30.31
CA ARG A 203 -41.57 21.89 -30.86
C ARG A 203 -40.87 22.78 -29.83
N GLU A 204 -41.60 23.68 -29.17
CA GLU A 204 -41.06 24.56 -28.13
C GLU A 204 -40.49 23.75 -26.95
N THR A 205 -41.23 22.75 -26.47
CA THR A 205 -40.80 21.91 -25.33
C THR A 205 -39.59 21.04 -25.68
N ILE A 206 -39.59 20.41 -26.86
CA ILE A 206 -38.47 19.57 -27.30
C ILE A 206 -37.23 20.43 -27.56
N GLU A 207 -37.36 21.60 -28.18
CA GLU A 207 -36.23 22.52 -28.39
C GLU A 207 -35.65 23.03 -27.07
N GLU A 208 -36.49 23.34 -26.08
CA GLU A 208 -36.03 23.76 -24.75
C GLU A 208 -35.28 22.63 -24.04
N ARG A 209 -35.83 21.39 -24.05
CA ARG A 209 -35.17 20.23 -23.44
C ARG A 209 -33.87 19.84 -24.15
N LEU A 210 -33.81 19.95 -25.48
CA LEU A 210 -32.58 19.70 -26.23
C LEU A 210 -31.49 20.71 -25.86
N ARG A 211 -31.83 22.00 -25.71
CA ARG A 211 -30.88 23.03 -25.24
C ARG A 211 -30.39 22.76 -23.82
N GLU A 212 -31.27 22.29 -22.93
CA GLU A 212 -30.91 21.92 -21.56
C GLU A 212 -29.94 20.72 -21.55
N VAL A 213 -30.22 19.68 -22.35
CA VAL A 213 -29.34 18.52 -22.52
C VAL A 213 -27.98 18.91 -23.10
N GLU A 214 -27.94 19.76 -24.12
CA GLU A 214 -26.70 20.27 -24.72
C GLU A 214 -25.85 21.04 -23.69
N THR A 215 -26.49 21.86 -22.87
CA THR A 215 -25.83 22.62 -21.80
C THR A 215 -25.24 21.68 -20.73
N ILE A 216 -26.00 20.67 -20.30
CA ILE A 216 -25.55 19.68 -19.32
C ILE A 216 -24.39 18.85 -19.89
N ALA A 217 -24.50 18.39 -21.15
CA ALA A 217 -23.46 17.65 -21.83
C ALA A 217 -22.15 18.45 -21.95
N THR A 218 -22.25 19.74 -22.28
CA THR A 218 -21.09 20.64 -22.36
C THR A 218 -20.42 20.80 -20.99
N ARG A 219 -21.20 21.02 -19.92
CA ARG A 219 -20.67 21.09 -18.55
C ARG A 219 -19.99 19.79 -18.10
N ALA A 220 -20.58 18.65 -18.44
CA ALA A 220 -20.03 17.35 -18.12
C ALA A 220 -18.70 17.11 -18.85
N LEU A 221 -18.60 17.49 -20.13
CA LEU A 221 -17.37 17.40 -20.92
C LEU A 221 -16.26 18.29 -20.35
N ASP A 222 -16.56 19.53 -19.98
CA ASP A 222 -15.58 20.44 -19.37
C ASP A 222 -15.12 19.94 -17.99
N SER A 223 -16.03 19.39 -17.19
CA SER A 223 -15.69 18.78 -15.91
C SER A 223 -14.80 17.55 -16.09
N ALA A 224 -15.09 16.70 -17.08
CA ALA A 224 -14.28 15.53 -17.41
C ALA A 224 -12.89 15.93 -17.93
N ARG A 225 -12.78 16.98 -18.75
CA ARG A 225 -11.49 17.54 -19.20
C ARG A 225 -10.67 18.07 -18.04
N SER A 226 -11.28 18.89 -17.17
CA SER A 226 -10.61 19.42 -15.98
C SER A 226 -10.13 18.31 -15.04
N ALA A 227 -10.94 17.28 -14.82
CA ALA A 227 -10.55 16.11 -14.04
C ALA A 227 -9.36 15.37 -14.68
N SER A 228 -9.36 15.21 -16.00
CA SER A 228 -8.27 14.57 -16.76
C SER A 228 -6.98 15.37 -16.70
N ASP A 229 -7.04 16.70 -16.80
CA ASP A 229 -5.88 17.58 -16.68
C ASP A 229 -5.27 17.50 -15.27
N ARG A 230 -6.12 17.48 -14.23
CA ARG A 230 -5.67 17.31 -12.84
C ARG A 230 -5.02 15.94 -12.61
N LEU A 231 -5.60 14.87 -13.14
CA LEU A 231 -5.03 13.52 -13.09
C LEU A 231 -3.67 13.45 -13.78
N THR A 232 -3.54 14.08 -14.95
CA THR A 232 -2.28 14.16 -15.69
C THR A 232 -1.22 14.90 -14.88
N GLY A 233 -1.57 16.05 -14.27
CA GLY A 233 -0.68 16.79 -13.39
C GLY A 233 -0.26 16.01 -12.14
N GLN A 234 -1.17 15.23 -11.55
CA GLN A 234 -0.87 14.34 -10.44
C GLN A 234 0.08 13.20 -10.85
N MET A 235 -0.12 12.60 -12.03
CA MET A 235 0.78 11.57 -12.54
C MET A 235 2.20 12.08 -12.81
N ILE A 236 2.33 13.30 -13.34
CA ILE A 236 3.65 13.93 -13.54
C ILE A 236 4.34 14.15 -12.19
N THR A 237 3.62 14.71 -11.21
CA THR A 237 4.15 14.91 -9.85
C THR A 237 4.57 13.58 -9.21
N LEU A 238 3.73 12.54 -9.34
CA LEU A 238 4.05 11.21 -8.84
C LEU A 238 5.33 10.64 -9.49
N GLY A 239 5.47 10.76 -10.80
CA GLY A 239 6.67 10.34 -11.52
C GLY A 239 7.93 11.08 -11.05
N GLN A 240 7.83 12.38 -10.82
CA GLN A 240 8.94 13.18 -10.28
C GLN A 240 9.32 12.75 -8.85
N THR A 241 8.33 12.52 -7.98
CA THR A 241 8.59 12.04 -6.62
C THR A 241 9.16 10.64 -6.58
N ALA A 242 8.72 9.74 -7.47
CA ALA A 242 9.27 8.40 -7.60
C ALA A 242 10.74 8.44 -8.05
N SER A 243 11.06 9.25 -9.07
CA SER A 243 12.44 9.43 -9.53
C SER A 243 13.34 10.06 -8.47
N ALA A 244 12.84 11.04 -7.72
CA ALA A 244 13.57 11.63 -6.60
C ALA A 244 13.81 10.62 -5.46
N LEU A 245 12.83 9.75 -5.19
CA LEU A 245 12.95 8.68 -4.20
C LEU A 245 13.98 7.62 -4.63
N GLU A 246 13.96 7.21 -5.90
CA GLU A 246 14.96 6.28 -6.45
C GLU A 246 16.38 6.84 -6.33
N ALA A 247 16.58 8.12 -6.72
CA ALA A 247 17.86 8.79 -6.57
C ALA A 247 18.32 8.87 -5.10
N HIS A 248 17.38 9.15 -4.19
CA HIS A 248 17.68 9.19 -2.76
C HIS A 248 18.05 7.82 -2.18
N ILE A 249 17.34 6.75 -2.60
CA ILE A 249 17.65 5.36 -2.20
C ILE A 249 19.03 4.95 -2.72
N GLU A 250 19.35 5.28 -3.97
CA GLU A 250 20.65 4.97 -4.56
C GLU A 250 21.79 5.70 -3.84
N GLN A 251 21.62 6.99 -3.58
CA GLN A 251 22.59 7.79 -2.84
C GLN A 251 22.80 7.26 -1.42
N THR A 252 21.71 7.07 -0.67
CA THR A 252 21.78 6.55 0.72
C THR A 252 22.39 5.15 0.75
N GLY A 253 22.04 4.30 -0.23
CA GLY A 253 22.64 2.98 -0.37
C GLY A 253 24.13 3.02 -0.68
N LYS A 254 24.61 3.99 -1.46
CA LYS A 254 26.03 4.20 -1.72
C LYS A 254 26.78 4.66 -0.47
N GLU A 255 26.26 5.68 0.22
CA GLU A 255 26.87 6.20 1.46
C GLU A 255 26.94 5.14 2.56
N GLN A 256 25.91 4.32 2.69
CA GLN A 256 25.90 3.22 3.65
C GLN A 256 26.95 2.15 3.31
N ARG A 257 27.07 1.76 2.04
CA ARG A 257 28.12 0.81 1.59
C ARG A 257 29.53 1.34 1.83
N GLU A 258 29.76 2.63 1.60
CA GLU A 258 31.06 3.26 1.85
C GLU A 258 31.41 3.24 3.35
N LYS A 259 30.46 3.61 4.23
CA LYS A 259 30.63 3.55 5.69
C LYS A 259 30.88 2.13 6.19
N ASP A 260 30.12 1.16 5.68
CA ASP A 260 30.27 -0.25 6.08
C ASP A 260 31.62 -0.80 5.64
N SER A 261 32.09 -0.45 4.44
CA SER A 261 33.41 -0.81 3.92
C SER A 261 34.54 -0.17 4.73
N GLU A 262 34.45 1.11 5.07
CA GLU A 262 35.43 1.79 5.92
C GLU A 262 35.49 1.17 7.33
N ALA A 263 34.32 0.92 7.93
CA ALA A 263 34.23 0.26 9.23
C ALA A 263 34.77 -1.17 9.18
N PHE A 264 34.56 -1.90 8.10
CA PHE A 264 35.16 -3.22 7.87
C PHE A 264 36.68 -3.14 7.79
N ALA A 265 37.22 -2.26 6.94
CA ALA A 265 38.66 -2.09 6.74
C ALA A 265 39.37 -1.73 8.06
N LYS A 266 38.81 -0.80 8.85
CA LYS A 266 39.35 -0.42 10.16
C LYS A 266 39.38 -1.60 11.14
N ARG A 267 38.31 -2.40 11.18
CA ARG A 267 38.20 -3.57 12.07
C ARG A 267 39.17 -4.68 11.68
N VAL A 268 39.34 -4.93 10.38
CA VAL A 268 40.34 -5.89 9.86
C VAL A 268 41.76 -5.40 10.13
N ALA A 269 42.05 -4.11 9.94
CA ALA A 269 43.37 -3.54 10.20
C ALA A 269 43.82 -3.72 11.66
N ILE A 270 42.92 -3.53 12.63
CA ILE A 270 43.20 -3.75 14.06
C ILE A 270 43.55 -5.23 14.33
N LEU A 271 42.80 -6.17 13.74
CA LEU A 271 43.08 -7.60 13.90
C LEU A 271 44.42 -7.98 13.27
N ILE A 272 44.72 -7.46 12.07
CA ILE A 272 45.99 -7.68 11.41
C ILE A 272 47.15 -7.17 12.27
N ASP A 273 47.04 -6.00 12.88
CA ASP A 273 48.11 -5.43 13.73
C ASP A 273 48.33 -6.27 15.00
N SER A 274 47.24 -6.70 15.66
CA SER A 274 47.30 -7.63 16.81
C SER A 274 47.96 -8.96 16.44
N MET A 275 47.61 -9.50 15.27
CA MET A 275 48.20 -10.73 14.74
C MET A 275 49.69 -10.60 14.44
N HIS A 276 50.13 -9.47 13.85
CA HIS A 276 51.55 -9.23 13.62
C HIS A 276 52.33 -9.16 14.93
N SER A 277 51.77 -8.50 15.95
CA SER A 277 52.34 -8.46 17.29
C SER A 277 52.48 -9.86 17.89
N ALA A 278 51.41 -10.67 17.83
CA ALA A 278 51.46 -12.06 18.28
C ALA A 278 52.47 -12.93 17.48
N ALA A 279 52.61 -12.72 16.17
CA ALA A 279 53.59 -13.44 15.35
C ALA A 279 55.04 -13.06 15.71
N ILE A 280 55.30 -11.81 16.10
CA ILE A 280 56.60 -11.37 16.61
C ILE A 280 56.91 -12.09 17.92
N ASP A 281 55.95 -12.12 18.85
CA ASP A 281 56.12 -12.78 20.16
C ASP A 281 56.39 -14.29 19.99
N VAL A 282 55.63 -14.96 19.11
CA VAL A 282 55.85 -16.37 18.74
C VAL A 282 57.24 -16.58 18.14
N GLY A 283 57.64 -15.73 17.19
CA GLY A 283 58.94 -15.84 16.53
C GLY A 283 60.12 -15.57 17.46
N LYS A 284 59.96 -14.66 18.43
CA LYS A 284 61.00 -14.30 19.42
C LYS A 284 61.26 -15.43 20.41
N ILE A 285 60.22 -16.15 20.84
CA ILE A 285 60.38 -17.26 21.79
C ILE A 285 60.99 -18.49 21.09
N MET A 286 60.75 -18.65 19.78
CA MET A 286 61.27 -19.78 19.00
C MET A 286 62.69 -19.58 18.43
N ALA A 287 63.21 -18.36 18.44
CA ALA A 287 64.55 -18.05 17.90
C ALA A 287 65.46 -17.49 18.99
N ASP A 288 66.66 -18.07 19.14
CA ASP A 288 67.64 -17.69 20.16
C ASP A 288 68.39 -16.38 19.82
N GLU A 289 68.28 -15.87 18.58
CA GLU A 289 68.93 -14.63 18.12
C GLU A 289 67.93 -13.63 17.50
N PHE A 290 68.09 -12.35 17.88
CA PHE A 290 67.38 -11.20 17.32
C PHE A 290 67.95 -10.82 15.95
N ASP A 291 67.11 -10.77 14.91
CA ASP A 291 67.54 -10.44 13.55
C ASP A 291 67.25 -8.96 13.21
N ASP A 292 68.30 -8.13 13.29
CA ASP A 292 68.27 -6.70 12.96
C ASP A 292 67.81 -6.42 11.52
N LYS A 293 67.99 -7.38 10.59
CA LYS A 293 67.57 -7.23 9.19
C LYS A 293 66.05 -7.32 9.05
N ALA A 294 65.42 -8.23 9.80
CA ALA A 294 63.96 -8.33 9.86
C ALA A 294 63.35 -7.10 10.56
N TRP A 295 64.01 -6.60 11.60
CA TRP A 295 63.59 -5.38 12.30
C TRP A 295 63.64 -4.13 11.41
N ASN A 296 64.71 -3.96 10.64
CA ASN A 296 64.83 -2.86 9.67
C ASN A 296 63.79 -2.96 8.54
N ALA A 297 63.46 -4.18 8.07
CA ALA A 297 62.41 -4.38 7.08
C ALA A 297 61.00 -4.06 7.62
N TYR A 298 60.73 -4.37 8.88
CA TYR A 298 59.49 -4.03 9.57
C TYR A 298 59.31 -2.51 9.72
N LEU A 299 60.37 -1.81 10.16
CA LEU A 299 60.36 -0.34 10.28
C LEU A 299 60.20 0.37 8.93
N LYS A 300 60.64 -0.27 7.84
CA LYS A 300 60.45 0.21 6.45
C LYS A 300 59.07 -0.14 5.87
N GLY A 301 58.18 -0.76 6.65
CA GLY A 301 56.78 -1.01 6.28
C GLY A 301 56.45 -2.44 5.86
N ASN A 302 57.41 -3.36 5.80
CA ASN A 302 57.12 -4.77 5.55
C ASN A 302 56.68 -5.47 6.85
N ARG A 303 55.42 -5.25 7.24
CA ARG A 303 54.88 -5.80 8.50
C ARG A 303 54.86 -7.33 8.53
N GLY A 304 54.66 -7.99 7.38
CA GLY A 304 54.57 -9.47 7.27
C GLY A 304 55.90 -10.23 7.39
N ILE A 305 57.04 -9.54 7.54
CA ILE A 305 58.37 -10.18 7.61
C ILE A 305 58.49 -11.15 8.80
N PHE A 306 57.89 -10.82 9.93
CA PHE A 306 57.94 -11.64 11.14
C PHE A 306 57.00 -12.83 11.07
N THR A 307 55.80 -12.67 10.48
CA THR A 307 54.91 -13.79 10.17
C THR A 307 55.60 -14.79 9.24
N SER A 308 56.22 -14.33 8.15
CA SER A 308 56.95 -15.16 7.19
C SER A 308 58.15 -15.89 7.83
N ARG A 309 58.79 -15.25 8.81
CA ARG A 309 59.89 -15.85 9.58
C ARG A 309 59.38 -16.88 10.57
N ALA A 310 58.32 -16.58 11.32
CA ALA A 310 57.69 -17.49 12.26
C ALA A 310 57.23 -18.77 11.55
N VAL A 311 56.63 -18.66 10.36
CA VAL A 311 56.30 -19.83 9.51
C VAL A 311 57.54 -20.68 9.24
N ARG A 312 58.64 -20.08 8.78
CA ARG A 312 59.89 -20.82 8.48
C ARG A 312 60.52 -21.48 9.71
N LEU A 313 60.47 -20.81 10.86
CA LEU A 313 60.96 -21.35 12.13
C LEU A 313 60.11 -22.56 12.56
N ILE A 314 58.80 -22.47 12.37
CA ILE A 314 57.86 -23.54 12.66
C ILE A 314 58.01 -24.72 11.69
N GLU A 315 58.14 -24.47 10.39
CA GLU A 315 58.39 -25.49 9.37
C GLU A 315 59.72 -26.24 9.61
N GLY A 316 60.74 -25.56 10.16
CA GLY A 316 62.02 -26.16 10.54
C GLY A 316 62.04 -26.84 11.91
N SER A 317 61.01 -26.65 12.74
CA SER A 317 60.91 -27.22 14.09
C SER A 317 59.99 -28.45 14.10
N GLU A 318 60.33 -29.47 14.90
CA GLU A 318 59.40 -30.59 15.08
C GLU A 318 58.12 -30.10 15.77
N THR A 319 56.94 -30.50 15.27
CA THR A 319 55.63 -30.19 15.90
C THR A 319 55.59 -30.53 17.41
N ARG A 320 56.39 -31.52 17.83
CA ARG A 320 56.57 -31.92 19.24
C ARG A 320 57.30 -30.86 20.06
N ALA A 321 58.27 -30.15 19.49
CA ALA A 321 58.99 -29.06 20.15
C ALA A 321 58.09 -27.84 20.35
N ILE A 322 57.31 -27.44 19.33
CA ILE A 322 56.32 -26.36 19.43
C ILE A 322 55.32 -26.66 20.56
N ARG A 323 54.86 -27.92 20.64
CA ARG A 323 53.99 -28.36 21.72
C ARG A 323 54.66 -28.28 23.09
N ALA A 324 55.90 -28.74 23.22
CA ALA A 324 56.62 -28.66 24.47
C ALA A 324 56.72 -27.19 24.94
N HIS A 325 57.08 -26.26 24.05
CA HIS A 325 57.09 -24.83 24.35
C HIS A 325 55.71 -24.30 24.75
N TYR A 326 54.64 -24.73 24.07
CA TYR A 326 53.26 -24.36 24.43
C TYR A 326 52.83 -24.86 25.82
N GLU A 327 53.37 -25.98 26.28
CA GLU A 327 53.06 -26.56 27.59
C GLU A 327 53.90 -25.95 28.72
N THR A 328 55.13 -25.53 28.43
CA THR A 328 56.08 -25.04 29.44
C THR A 328 56.14 -23.52 29.55
N ASP A 329 55.81 -22.79 28.48
CA ASP A 329 55.92 -21.33 28.41
C ASP A 329 54.53 -20.68 28.26
N GLY A 330 54.07 -20.03 29.33
CA GLY A 330 52.79 -19.33 29.37
C GLY A 330 52.73 -18.07 28.49
N GLU A 331 53.86 -17.42 28.18
CA GLU A 331 53.90 -16.28 27.26
C GLU A 331 53.74 -16.74 25.81
N PHE A 332 54.40 -17.86 25.46
CA PHE A 332 54.19 -18.52 24.17
C PHE A 332 52.74 -18.97 24.02
N GLN A 333 52.18 -19.61 25.05
CA GLN A 333 50.79 -20.05 25.07
C GLN A 333 49.80 -18.91 24.79
N ARG A 334 49.96 -17.77 25.47
CA ARG A 334 49.11 -16.58 25.26
C ARG A 334 49.25 -16.03 23.85
N SER A 335 50.48 -15.95 23.33
CA SER A 335 50.76 -15.42 21.99
C SER A 335 50.15 -16.29 20.89
N VAL A 336 50.26 -17.62 21.02
CA VAL A 336 49.64 -18.59 20.10
C VAL A 336 48.11 -18.51 20.15
N ASN A 337 47.51 -18.48 21.34
CA ASN A 337 46.06 -18.39 21.48
C ASN A 337 45.51 -17.07 20.95
N ARG A 338 46.21 -15.95 21.19
CA ARG A 338 45.86 -14.63 20.64
C ARG A 338 45.91 -14.65 19.11
N TYR A 339 46.99 -15.19 18.53
CA TYR A 339 47.14 -15.29 17.08
C TYR A 339 46.00 -16.10 16.43
N ILE A 340 45.66 -17.26 17.00
CA ILE A 340 44.58 -18.13 16.52
C ILE A 340 43.23 -17.43 16.64
N ALA A 341 42.92 -16.84 17.79
CA ALA A 341 41.66 -16.15 18.03
C ALA A 341 41.47 -14.94 17.10
N ASP A 342 42.52 -14.14 16.89
CA ASP A 342 42.47 -12.97 16.03
C ASP A 342 42.34 -13.36 14.54
N PHE A 343 43.02 -14.43 14.11
CA PHE A 343 42.87 -14.97 12.75
C PHE A 343 41.46 -15.51 12.49
N GLU A 344 40.88 -16.26 13.43
CA GLU A 344 39.52 -16.78 13.32
C GLU A 344 38.46 -15.67 13.40
N SER A 345 38.72 -14.62 14.19
CA SER A 345 37.89 -13.40 14.22
C SER A 345 37.93 -12.68 12.87
N MET A 346 39.11 -12.56 12.26
CA MET A 346 39.27 -11.97 10.94
C MET A 346 38.60 -12.82 9.86
N LEU A 347 38.79 -14.14 9.86
CA LEU A 347 38.15 -15.06 8.91
C LEU A 347 36.62 -15.00 8.99
N ARG A 348 36.04 -15.01 10.19
CA ARG A 348 34.58 -14.88 10.36
C ARG A 348 34.05 -13.57 9.77
N ARG A 349 34.79 -12.47 9.94
CA ARG A 349 34.42 -11.16 9.39
C ARG A 349 34.54 -11.12 7.87
N VAL A 350 35.59 -11.71 7.31
CA VAL A 350 35.79 -11.80 5.86
C VAL A 350 34.71 -12.68 5.23
N LEU A 351 34.39 -13.84 5.81
CA LEU A 351 33.36 -14.75 5.31
C LEU A 351 31.93 -14.20 5.39
N ALA A 352 31.70 -13.21 6.27
CA ALA A 352 30.41 -12.52 6.36
C ALA A 352 30.18 -11.50 5.21
N GLU A 353 31.22 -11.18 4.44
CA GLU A 353 31.15 -10.25 3.31
C GLU A 353 30.66 -10.96 2.04
N ARG A 354 29.97 -10.23 1.15
CA ARG A 354 29.33 -10.81 -0.05
C ARG A 354 30.29 -11.61 -0.94
N ASP A 355 31.53 -11.12 -1.08
CA ASP A 355 32.60 -11.74 -1.88
C ASP A 355 33.70 -12.38 -0.99
N GLY A 356 33.35 -12.65 0.27
CA GLY A 356 34.26 -13.08 1.34
C GLY A 356 35.00 -14.39 1.08
N GLY A 357 34.39 -15.33 0.35
CA GLY A 357 34.95 -16.65 0.10
C GLY A 357 36.30 -16.62 -0.63
N MET A 358 36.44 -15.80 -1.68
CA MET A 358 37.71 -15.68 -2.41
C MET A 358 38.81 -15.01 -1.59
N ILE A 359 38.43 -14.00 -0.80
CA ILE A 359 39.35 -13.30 0.09
C ILE A 359 39.84 -14.25 1.20
N ALA A 360 38.93 -15.05 1.77
CA ALA A 360 39.28 -16.05 2.77
C ALA A 360 40.24 -17.13 2.23
N VAL A 361 40.05 -17.61 1.00
CA VAL A 361 40.97 -18.57 0.35
C VAL A 361 42.36 -17.96 0.13
N THR A 362 42.42 -16.70 -0.32
CA THR A 362 43.68 -15.97 -0.50
C THR A 362 44.39 -15.76 0.83
N LEU A 363 43.64 -15.40 1.87
CA LEU A 363 44.14 -15.21 3.23
C LEU A 363 44.67 -16.51 3.83
N MET A 364 43.98 -17.64 3.62
CA MET A 364 44.42 -18.95 4.10
C MET A 364 45.70 -19.43 3.39
N SER A 365 45.91 -19.04 2.14
CA SER A 365 47.11 -19.36 1.36
C SER A 365 48.30 -18.44 1.66
N SER A 366 48.07 -17.33 2.38
CA SER A 366 49.10 -16.38 2.79
C SER A 366 49.97 -16.93 3.94
N ASP A 367 51.11 -16.27 4.21
CA ASP A 367 51.97 -16.66 5.33
C ASP A 367 51.28 -16.49 6.69
N MET A 368 50.26 -15.62 6.80
CA MET A 368 49.42 -15.54 8.01
C MET A 368 48.58 -16.81 8.21
N GLY A 369 47.99 -17.32 7.12
CA GLY A 369 47.20 -18.55 7.11
C GLY A 369 48.05 -19.79 7.34
N LYS A 370 49.27 -19.84 6.77
CA LYS A 370 50.23 -20.92 7.04
C LYS A 370 50.66 -20.96 8.51
N LEU A 371 50.94 -19.79 9.11
CA LEU A 371 51.28 -19.70 10.52
C LEU A 371 50.11 -20.18 11.39
N TYR A 372 48.88 -19.76 11.06
CA TYR A 372 47.68 -20.25 11.73
C TYR A 372 47.56 -21.77 11.64
N ALA A 373 47.67 -22.34 10.44
CA ALA A 373 47.53 -23.78 10.23
C ALA A 373 48.58 -24.57 11.01
N ALA A 374 49.83 -24.11 11.04
CA ALA A 374 50.91 -24.79 11.74
C ALA A 374 50.79 -24.69 13.28
N LEU A 375 50.37 -23.53 13.79
CA LEU A 375 50.10 -23.34 15.23
C LEU A 375 48.88 -24.15 15.67
N ALA A 376 47.77 -24.04 14.94
CA ALA A 376 46.54 -24.79 15.20
C ALA A 376 46.80 -26.30 15.19
N GLN A 377 47.48 -26.83 14.17
CA GLN A 377 47.83 -28.26 14.10
C GLN A 377 48.70 -28.73 15.27
N SER A 378 49.57 -27.86 15.78
CA SER A 378 50.45 -28.18 16.90
C SER A 378 49.68 -28.36 18.22
N ILE A 379 48.62 -27.57 18.41
CA ILE A 379 47.79 -27.55 19.63
C ILE A 379 46.52 -28.42 19.55
N ASP A 380 45.94 -28.64 18.36
CA ASP A 380 44.60 -29.24 18.18
C ASP A 380 44.58 -30.77 18.39
N LYS A 381 45.74 -31.44 18.37
CA LYS A 381 45.89 -32.85 18.77
C LYS A 381 45.57 -33.13 20.28
N ARG A 382 44.96 -32.17 20.99
CA ARG A 382 44.45 -32.30 22.37
C ARG A 382 42.91 -32.32 22.46
N ARG A 383 42.17 -32.10 21.37
CA ARG A 383 40.70 -32.18 21.36
C ARG A 383 40.19 -33.55 20.90
#